data_AF-A0A7X9DYI6-F1
#
_entry.id   AF-A0A7X9DYI6-F1
#
_cell.length_a   1.000
_cell.length_b   1.000
_cell.length_c   1.000
_cell.angle_alpha   90.00
_cell.angle_beta   90.00
_cell.angle_gamma   90.00
#
_symmetry.space_group_name_H-M   'P 1'
#
loop_
_entity.id
_entity.type
_entity.pdbx_description
1 polymer ?
#
loop_
_entity_poly.entity_id
_entity_poly.type
_entity_poly.pdbx_seq_one_letter_code
_entity_poly.pdbx_strand_id
1 'polypeptide(L)'
;MRQTLSVIATIGLLTACGGGFEATDDRLLEQDDPVGMEDGVVRPFGSFSRSGESAGDLIRLTIMTDHTYHAETLVYCVKAPCYPVRDDGTYRFTKGGSTRYIRLYGPAGEKLHRYAYRLQGDELYLRDTDQDGEWFLMTREAAGWCREAAQCRVQNLSQPRCPGEWTCTADNTCDYQCETETACAVAGGSCVPVVPGACQGGIIGDGAEYSCGGLLGVMCCLPSPKAPECKNAFTSQEGWYDPESGDLLCLANCAGSAVRCGNAGTRSEGWYTDDGAGCGGGALIAWDNCASSMGL
;
A
#
# COMPACT_ATOMS: atom_id res chain seq x y z
N MET A 1 -3.77 66.34 14.20
CA MET A 1 -3.61 66.24 15.66
C MET A 1 -4.10 64.87 16.10
N ARG A 2 -3.21 63.91 16.37
CA ARG A 2 -3.58 62.60 16.94
C ARG A 2 -2.66 62.35 18.12
N GLN A 3 -3.28 62.19 19.29
CA GLN A 3 -2.63 62.09 20.59
C GLN A 3 -1.99 60.71 20.77
N THR A 4 -0.70 60.71 21.06
CA THR A 4 0.08 59.59 21.59
C THR A 4 -0.16 59.49 23.09
N LEU A 5 -0.79 58.40 23.55
CA LEU A 5 -0.87 58.04 24.96
C LEU A 5 0.31 57.11 25.29
N SER A 6 1.32 57.66 25.97
CA SER A 6 2.38 56.89 26.64
C SER A 6 1.83 56.36 27.96
N VAL A 7 1.74 55.04 28.09
CA VAL A 7 1.51 54.37 29.39
C VAL A 7 2.87 53.91 29.90
N ILE A 8 3.32 54.55 30.98
CA ILE A 8 4.49 54.17 31.77
C ILE A 8 4.07 53.01 32.67
N ALA A 9 4.55 51.81 32.39
CA ALA A 9 4.37 50.64 33.26
C ALA A 9 5.57 50.53 34.21
N THR A 10 5.28 50.70 35.49
CA THR A 10 6.21 50.68 36.62
C THR A 10 6.82 49.29 36.82
N ILE A 11 8.15 49.23 36.85
CA ILE A 11 8.96 48.05 37.14
C ILE A 11 8.91 47.77 38.64
N GLY A 12 8.28 46.67 39.03
CA GLY A 12 8.40 46.08 40.37
C GLY A 12 9.51 45.04 40.38
N LEU A 13 10.66 45.37 40.99
CA LEU A 13 11.71 44.41 41.32
C LEU A 13 11.25 43.54 42.49
N LEU A 14 10.83 42.31 42.18
CA LEU A 14 10.71 41.23 43.16
C LEU A 14 12.01 40.43 43.13
N THR A 15 12.87 40.66 44.11
CA THR A 15 13.94 39.73 44.52
C THR A 15 13.31 38.44 45.04
N ALA A 16 13.21 37.44 44.16
CA ALA A 16 12.82 36.08 44.53
C ALA A 16 14.06 35.28 44.95
N CYS A 17 13.99 34.70 46.16
CA CYS A 17 14.99 33.82 46.74
C CYS A 17 15.37 32.69 45.79
N GLY A 18 16.69 32.47 45.65
CA GLY A 18 17.27 31.30 45.00
C GLY A 18 16.91 30.02 45.74
N GLY A 19 15.83 29.38 45.31
CA GLY A 19 15.69 27.94 45.45
C GLY A 19 16.56 27.30 44.37
N GLY A 20 17.67 26.70 44.77
CA GLY A 20 18.42 25.82 43.89
C GLY A 20 17.47 24.72 43.43
N PHE A 21 17.06 24.77 42.16
CA PHE A 21 16.45 23.65 41.50
C PHE A 21 17.53 22.58 41.41
N GLU A 22 17.57 21.69 42.40
CA GLU A 22 18.16 20.38 42.22
C GLU A 22 17.45 19.79 41.00
N ALA A 23 18.17 19.69 39.88
CA ALA A 23 17.74 18.91 38.75
C ALA A 23 17.57 17.49 39.27
N THR A 24 16.34 17.12 39.61
CA THR A 24 15.97 15.74 39.89
C THR A 24 16.45 14.94 38.70
N ASP A 25 17.38 14.03 38.97
CA ASP A 25 17.97 13.15 37.98
C ASP A 25 16.86 12.31 37.33
N ASP A 26 16.31 12.82 36.23
CA ASP A 26 15.22 12.23 35.42
C ASP A 26 15.61 10.84 34.84
N ARG A 27 16.78 10.32 35.19
CA ARG A 27 17.24 8.97 34.87
C ARG A 27 16.58 7.87 35.71
N LEU A 28 15.89 8.19 36.81
CA LEU A 28 15.60 7.18 37.83
C LEU A 28 14.31 6.37 37.69
N LEU A 29 13.34 6.71 36.82
CA LEU A 29 12.13 5.89 36.61
C LEU A 29 11.68 5.93 35.14
N GLU A 30 12.52 5.42 34.27
CA GLU A 30 12.18 5.30 32.85
C GLU A 30 11.30 4.07 32.66
N GLN A 31 10.02 4.34 32.42
CA GLN A 31 9.06 3.29 32.12
C GLN A 31 9.10 3.02 30.62
N ASP A 32 9.27 1.75 30.25
CA ASP A 32 8.99 1.30 28.88
C ASP A 32 7.56 1.71 28.53
N ASP A 33 7.37 2.30 27.35
CA ASP A 33 6.08 2.78 26.86
C ASP A 33 5.64 1.94 25.64
N PRO A 34 5.48 0.60 25.80
CA PRO A 34 5.14 -0.29 24.68
C PRO A 34 3.67 -0.16 24.30
N VAL A 35 2.84 0.38 25.18
CA VAL A 35 1.37 0.38 25.10
C VAL A 35 0.86 1.53 24.22
N GLY A 36 1.63 1.93 23.21
CA GLY A 36 1.55 3.24 22.56
C GLY A 36 0.28 3.58 21.80
N MET A 37 -0.76 2.74 21.85
CA MET A 37 -2.12 3.05 21.37
C MET A 37 -3.14 3.23 22.51
N GLU A 38 -2.91 2.74 23.73
CA GLU A 38 -3.88 2.84 24.83
C GLU A 38 -3.90 4.24 25.49
N ASP A 39 -2.80 5.00 25.39
CA ASP A 39 -2.71 6.36 25.93
C ASP A 39 -3.18 7.45 24.96
N GLY A 40 -3.67 7.06 23.78
CA GLY A 40 -4.15 7.98 22.73
C GLY A 40 -3.05 8.85 22.12
N VAL A 41 -1.78 8.53 22.34
CA VAL A 41 -0.67 9.35 21.84
C VAL A 41 -0.20 8.87 20.47
N VAL A 42 -0.26 9.80 19.51
CA VAL A 42 0.26 9.61 18.16
C VAL A 42 1.78 9.44 18.21
N ARG A 43 2.27 8.33 17.66
CA ARG A 43 3.69 8.00 17.56
C ARG A 43 4.26 8.45 16.21
N PRO A 44 5.54 8.82 16.14
CA PRO A 44 6.17 9.30 14.92
C PRO A 44 6.59 8.14 14.00
N PHE A 45 5.65 7.28 13.59
CA PHE A 45 5.91 6.28 12.55
C PHE A 45 6.05 6.95 11.18
N GLY A 46 6.89 6.40 10.31
CA GLY A 46 7.16 6.91 8.96
C GLY A 46 8.58 7.44 8.79
N SER A 47 8.84 8.04 7.61
CA SER A 47 10.12 8.66 7.28
C SER A 47 10.07 10.18 7.47
N PHE A 48 11.10 10.73 8.09
CA PHE A 48 11.27 12.16 8.32
C PHE A 48 12.66 12.57 7.84
N SER A 49 12.76 13.75 7.23
CA SER A 49 14.04 14.34 6.85
C SER A 49 14.14 15.79 7.30
N ARG A 50 15.35 16.31 7.38
CA ARG A 50 15.59 17.75 7.55
C ARG A 50 16.45 18.26 6.38
N SER A 51 16.70 19.56 6.35
CA SER A 51 17.58 20.18 5.35
C SER A 51 18.43 21.29 5.99
N GLY A 52 19.59 21.59 5.41
CA GLY A 52 20.48 22.68 5.84
C GLY A 52 21.49 22.30 6.94
N GLU A 53 22.00 21.07 6.91
CA GLU A 53 22.73 20.45 8.01
C GLU A 53 24.26 20.51 7.90
N SER A 54 24.90 20.35 9.05
CA SER A 54 26.35 20.19 9.21
C SER A 54 26.75 18.72 9.30
N ALA A 55 28.02 18.39 9.09
CA ALA A 55 28.49 17.02 9.33
C ALA A 55 28.26 16.59 10.79
N GLY A 56 27.81 15.34 10.97
CA GLY A 56 27.42 14.75 12.25
C GLY A 56 25.93 14.86 12.55
N ASP A 57 25.18 15.58 11.73
CA ASP A 57 23.76 15.79 11.92
C ASP A 57 22.90 14.63 11.40
N LEU A 58 21.89 14.24 12.19
CA LEU A 58 20.82 13.33 11.76
C LEU A 58 19.97 14.00 10.67
N ILE A 59 20.05 13.52 9.44
CA ILE A 59 19.34 14.09 8.27
C ILE A 59 18.10 13.33 7.87
N ARG A 60 18.03 12.04 8.19
CA ARG A 60 16.86 11.20 7.95
C ARG A 60 16.64 10.25 9.12
N LEU A 61 15.38 10.06 9.50
CA LEU A 61 14.94 9.08 10.47
C LEU A 61 13.66 8.42 9.98
N THR A 62 13.71 7.10 9.82
CA THR A 62 12.58 6.26 9.47
C THR A 62 12.25 5.34 10.63
N ILE A 63 11.06 5.49 11.20
CA ILE A 63 10.58 4.69 12.33
C ILE A 63 9.50 3.73 11.83
N MET A 64 9.73 2.43 11.95
CA MET A 64 8.83 1.39 11.47
C MET A 64 7.94 0.84 12.59
N THR A 65 6.76 0.32 12.25
CA THR A 65 5.77 -0.22 13.21
C THR A 65 6.18 -1.55 13.82
N ASP A 66 7.19 -2.22 13.27
CA ASP A 66 7.76 -3.48 13.75
C ASP A 66 8.91 -3.30 14.75
N HIS A 67 9.05 -2.09 15.30
CA HIS A 67 10.12 -1.68 16.23
C HIS A 67 11.53 -1.63 15.62
N THR A 68 11.65 -1.57 14.30
CA THR A 68 12.92 -1.29 13.61
C THR A 68 13.01 0.17 13.17
N TYR A 69 14.23 0.64 12.91
CA TYR A 69 14.45 1.98 12.35
C TYR A 69 15.56 1.99 11.31
N HIS A 70 15.56 3.04 10.51
CA HIS A 70 16.69 3.45 9.68
C HIS A 70 17.02 4.92 9.95
N ALA A 71 18.29 5.26 10.07
CA ALA A 71 18.76 6.63 10.27
C ALA A 71 19.91 6.94 9.32
N GLU A 72 19.96 8.18 8.83
CA GLU A 72 21.09 8.68 8.05
C GLU A 72 21.67 9.92 8.73
N THR A 73 22.99 9.92 8.91
CA THR A 73 23.77 11.03 9.45
C THR A 73 24.63 11.65 8.36
N LEU A 74 24.57 12.97 8.19
CA LEU A 74 25.37 13.67 7.19
C LEU A 74 26.85 13.58 7.55
N VAL A 75 27.69 13.31 6.55
CA VAL A 75 29.14 13.37 6.69
C VAL A 75 29.75 14.23 5.59
N TYR A 76 30.83 14.93 5.92
CA TYR A 76 31.67 15.59 4.94
C TYR A 76 32.87 14.71 4.62
N CYS A 77 33.17 14.58 3.33
CA CYS A 77 34.30 13.83 2.84
C CYS A 77 35.24 14.72 2.04
N VAL A 78 36.53 14.38 2.03
CA VAL A 78 37.55 15.15 1.29
C VAL A 78 37.35 15.03 -0.23
N LYS A 79 36.81 13.90 -0.71
CA LYS A 79 36.57 13.62 -2.13
C LYS A 79 35.19 13.00 -2.35
N ALA A 80 34.35 13.69 -3.12
CA ALA A 80 32.99 13.28 -3.47
C ALA A 80 32.94 11.98 -4.31
N PRO A 81 31.82 11.21 -4.27
CA PRO A 81 30.58 11.46 -3.51
C PRO A 81 30.70 11.13 -2.01
N CYS A 82 30.07 11.96 -1.16
CA CYS A 82 29.95 11.71 0.28
C CYS A 82 28.60 11.06 0.54
N TYR A 83 28.59 9.76 0.80
CA TYR A 83 27.38 9.06 1.22
C TYR A 83 27.17 9.26 2.72
N PRO A 84 25.92 9.49 3.19
CA PRO A 84 25.64 9.58 4.61
C PRO A 84 25.99 8.27 5.33
N VAL A 85 26.30 8.36 6.62
CA VAL A 85 26.44 7.18 7.48
C VAL A 85 25.05 6.66 7.78
N ARG A 86 24.85 5.36 7.54
CA ARG A 86 23.56 4.69 7.69
C ARG A 86 23.60 3.79 8.91
N ASP A 87 22.61 3.95 9.77
CA ASP A 87 22.41 3.12 10.95
C ASP A 87 21.04 2.45 10.87
N ASP A 88 21.03 1.13 10.96
CA ASP A 88 19.81 0.33 11.07
C ASP A 88 19.80 -0.37 12.43
N GLY A 89 18.62 -0.55 13.01
CA GLY A 89 18.53 -1.23 14.29
C GLY A 89 17.11 -1.33 14.82
N THR A 90 17.00 -1.44 16.14
CA THR A 90 15.71 -1.45 16.84
C THR A 90 15.53 -0.18 17.64
N TYR A 91 14.28 0.17 17.95
CA TYR A 91 14.03 1.31 18.80
C TYR A 91 13.00 1.00 19.89
N ARG A 92 12.98 1.85 20.92
CA ARG A 92 11.94 1.86 21.95
C ARG A 92 11.43 3.26 22.21
N PHE A 93 10.12 3.39 22.38
CA PHE A 93 9.55 4.57 23.00
C PHE A 93 9.57 4.42 24.52
N THR A 94 10.01 5.49 25.19
CA THR A 94 10.01 5.57 26.66
C THR A 94 9.49 6.93 27.09
N LYS A 95 9.08 7.05 28.35
CA LYS A 95 8.65 8.33 28.93
C LYS A 95 9.28 8.56 30.30
N GLY A 96 9.51 9.84 30.60
CA GLY A 96 9.97 10.32 31.90
C GLY A 96 9.26 11.63 32.20
N GLY A 97 8.42 11.65 33.24
CA GLY A 97 7.50 12.75 33.51
C GLY A 97 6.57 13.00 32.31
N SER A 98 6.57 14.22 31.79
CA SER A 98 5.83 14.63 30.59
C SER A 98 6.64 14.49 29.29
N THR A 99 7.93 14.16 29.37
CA THR A 99 8.80 14.07 28.21
C THR A 99 8.80 12.66 27.64
N ARG A 100 8.72 12.57 26.31
CA ARG A 100 8.76 11.30 25.56
C ARG A 100 10.08 11.18 24.82
N TYR A 101 10.57 9.95 24.72
CA TYR A 101 11.86 9.66 24.13
C TYR A 101 11.77 8.54 23.09
N ILE A 102 12.60 8.64 22.06
CA ILE A 102 12.95 7.58 21.13
C ILE A 102 14.37 7.12 21.48
N ARG A 103 14.54 5.84 21.78
CA ARG A 103 15.85 5.21 22.00
C ARG A 103 16.19 4.36 20.82
N LEU A 104 17.33 4.63 20.20
CA LEU A 104 17.84 3.85 19.07
C LEU A 104 18.90 2.88 19.58
N TYR A 105 18.76 1.63 19.16
CA TYR A 105 19.67 0.54 19.50
C TYR A 105 20.23 -0.08 18.23
N GLY A 106 21.53 -0.30 18.22
CA GLY A 106 22.19 -0.98 17.11
C GLY A 106 21.81 -2.46 17.01
N PRO A 107 22.33 -3.17 16.00
CA PRO A 107 21.99 -4.56 15.74
C PRO A 107 22.43 -5.52 16.86
N ALA A 108 23.43 -5.16 17.67
CA ALA A 108 23.85 -5.95 18.83
C ALA A 108 23.13 -5.54 20.14
N GLY A 109 22.14 -4.65 20.05
CA GLY A 109 21.37 -4.14 21.19
C GLY A 109 22.08 -3.07 22.00
N GLU A 110 23.23 -2.58 21.53
CA GLU A 110 23.92 -1.43 22.11
C GLU A 110 23.08 -0.16 21.95
N LYS A 111 23.04 0.67 22.99
CA LYS A 111 22.37 1.98 22.92
C LYS A 111 23.21 2.91 22.05
N LEU A 112 22.61 3.45 20.99
CA LEU A 112 23.26 4.41 20.09
C LEU A 112 22.88 5.85 20.44
N HIS A 113 21.59 6.18 20.38
CA HIS A 113 21.09 7.53 20.60
C HIS A 113 19.81 7.54 21.44
N ARG A 114 19.59 8.66 22.14
CA ARG A 114 18.33 8.97 22.82
C ARG A 114 17.86 10.37 22.45
N TYR A 115 16.72 10.44 21.75
CA TYR A 115 16.08 11.70 21.40
C TYR A 115 14.84 11.95 22.25
N ALA A 116 14.73 13.12 22.88
CA ALA A 116 13.42 13.62 23.29
C ALA A 116 12.65 14.04 22.03
N TYR A 117 11.35 13.77 21.96
CA TYR A 117 10.55 14.09 20.76
C TYR A 117 9.22 14.78 21.05
N ARG A 118 8.75 15.55 20.06
CA ARG A 118 7.39 16.09 19.98
C ARG A 118 6.90 15.96 18.53
N LEU A 119 5.68 15.46 18.34
CA LEU A 119 5.08 15.32 17.01
C LEU A 119 3.90 16.29 16.87
N GLN A 120 3.89 17.09 15.81
CA GLN A 120 2.81 18.02 15.46
C GLN A 120 2.47 17.89 13.97
N GLY A 121 1.44 17.10 13.65
CA GLY A 121 1.12 16.78 12.25
C GLY A 121 2.28 16.04 11.57
N ASP A 122 2.89 16.69 10.58
CA ASP A 122 4.03 16.18 9.81
C ASP A 122 5.38 16.68 10.31
N GLU A 123 5.40 17.45 11.39
CA GLU A 123 6.61 17.98 12.01
C GLU A 123 7.03 17.15 13.22
N LEU A 124 8.22 16.54 13.13
CA LEU A 124 8.87 15.83 14.22
C LEU A 124 10.00 16.68 14.79
N TYR A 125 9.78 17.22 15.97
CA TYR A 125 10.81 17.93 16.73
C TYR A 125 11.60 16.91 17.55
N LEU A 126 12.93 16.92 17.42
CA LEU A 126 13.84 16.05 18.15
C LEU A 126 14.87 16.87 18.92
N ARG A 127 15.33 16.34 20.05
CA ARG A 127 16.47 16.87 20.80
C ARG A 127 17.35 15.72 21.28
N ASP A 128 18.62 15.70 20.90
CA ASP A 128 19.58 14.70 21.40
C ASP A 128 19.84 14.92 22.89
N THR A 129 19.45 13.96 23.72
CA THR A 129 19.58 14.05 25.18
C THR A 129 20.87 13.46 25.72
N ASP A 130 21.63 12.74 24.88
CA ASP A 130 22.93 12.21 25.26
C ASP A 130 24.02 13.30 25.14
N GLN A 131 23.83 14.29 24.26
CA GLN A 131 24.75 15.42 24.05
C GLN A 131 24.23 16.78 24.55
N ASP A 132 23.05 16.81 25.19
CA ASP A 132 22.35 18.05 25.56
C ASP A 132 22.17 19.02 24.38
N GLY A 133 21.78 18.47 23.22
CA GLY A 133 21.60 19.23 22.00
C GLY A 133 20.40 20.19 22.05
N GLU A 134 20.31 21.08 21.06
CA GLU A 134 19.12 21.91 20.86
C GLU A 134 17.99 21.12 20.18
N TRP A 135 16.76 21.64 20.26
CA TRP A 135 15.65 21.10 19.48
C TRP A 135 15.84 21.41 18.00
N PHE A 136 15.70 20.40 17.15
CA PHE A 136 15.67 20.55 15.70
C PHE A 136 14.40 19.92 15.12
N LEU A 137 14.00 20.40 13.94
CA LEU A 137 12.80 19.98 13.23
C LEU A 137 13.17 19.00 12.11
N MET A 138 12.40 17.93 11.98
CA MET A 138 12.35 17.06 10.81
C MET A 138 10.92 17.08 10.25
N THR A 139 10.80 17.06 8.92
CA THR A 139 9.52 17.05 8.19
C THR A 139 9.26 15.66 7.65
N ARG A 140 8.01 15.19 7.74
CA ARG A 140 7.59 13.91 7.18
C ARG A 140 7.81 13.88 5.67
N GLU A 141 8.41 12.80 5.19
CA GLU A 141 8.55 12.52 3.76
C GLU A 141 7.29 11.82 3.24
N ALA A 142 6.84 12.21 2.05
CA ALA A 142 5.71 11.55 1.39
C ALA A 142 6.07 10.12 0.95
N ALA A 143 7.32 9.92 0.52
CA ALA A 143 7.88 8.61 0.23
C ALA A 143 8.54 8.03 1.48
N GLY A 144 8.28 6.76 1.77
CA GLY A 144 9.04 6.04 2.80
C GLY A 144 10.42 5.64 2.30
N TRP A 145 11.31 5.26 3.22
CA TRP A 145 12.61 4.66 2.90
C TRP A 145 12.51 3.13 2.93
N CYS A 146 13.22 2.43 2.06
CA CYS A 146 13.28 0.97 2.14
C CYS A 146 14.61 0.43 1.64
N ARG A 147 14.98 -0.74 2.14
CA ARG A 147 15.91 -1.68 1.51
C ARG A 147 15.17 -2.81 0.81
N GLU A 148 13.99 -3.16 1.34
CA GLU A 148 13.12 -4.21 0.82
C GLU A 148 11.67 -3.73 0.78
N ALA A 149 10.89 -4.25 -0.18
CA ALA A 149 9.47 -3.92 -0.36
C ALA A 149 8.63 -4.08 0.93
N ALA A 150 8.95 -5.08 1.76
CA ALA A 150 8.23 -5.34 3.01
C ALA A 150 8.30 -4.17 3.99
N GLN A 151 9.40 -3.42 4.01
CA GLN A 151 9.60 -2.29 4.93
C GLN A 151 8.65 -1.12 4.64
N CYS A 152 8.19 -0.99 3.39
CA CYS A 152 7.20 0.04 3.03
C CYS A 152 5.85 -0.18 3.73
N ARG A 153 5.48 -1.44 3.97
CA ARG A 153 4.22 -1.80 4.63
C ARG A 153 4.20 -1.40 6.11
N VAL A 154 5.35 -1.33 6.76
CA VAL A 154 5.50 -1.03 8.19
C VAL A 154 5.83 0.44 8.48
N GLN A 155 5.72 1.33 7.50
CA GLN A 155 5.98 2.77 7.69
C GLN A 155 4.73 3.63 7.79
N ASN A 156 3.55 3.01 7.87
CA ASN A 156 2.27 3.72 7.92
C ASN A 156 2.10 4.72 6.76
N LEU A 157 2.61 4.38 5.57
CA LEU A 157 2.45 5.17 4.35
C LEU A 157 0.99 5.15 3.92
N SER A 158 0.53 6.24 3.30
CA SER A 158 -0.81 6.29 2.71
C SER A 158 -0.90 5.26 1.58
N GLN A 159 -1.74 4.24 1.74
CA GLN A 159 -1.94 3.21 0.72
C GLN A 159 -2.86 3.75 -0.39
N PRO A 160 -2.46 3.66 -1.67
CA PRO A 160 -3.35 3.94 -2.79
C PRO A 160 -4.60 3.07 -2.78
N ARG A 161 -5.67 3.55 -3.42
CA ARG A 161 -6.95 2.81 -3.54
C ARG A 161 -6.99 1.82 -4.71
N CYS A 162 -5.83 1.46 -5.25
CA CYS A 162 -5.71 0.47 -6.31
C CYS A 162 -5.12 -0.81 -5.70
N PRO A 163 -5.47 -1.99 -6.26
CA PRO A 163 -4.72 -3.19 -5.95
C PRO A 163 -3.29 -3.07 -6.49
N GLY A 164 -2.35 -3.66 -5.78
CA GLY A 164 -0.93 -3.50 -6.10
C GLY A 164 -0.03 -3.93 -4.96
N GLU A 165 1.26 -3.67 -5.17
CA GLU A 165 2.27 -3.97 -4.18
C GLU A 165 3.22 -2.81 -3.96
N TRP A 166 3.73 -2.72 -2.73
CA TRP A 166 4.86 -1.87 -2.45
C TRP A 166 6.09 -2.47 -3.12
N THR A 167 6.85 -1.62 -3.77
CA THR A 167 8.17 -1.92 -4.33
C THR A 167 9.19 -1.01 -3.66
N CYS A 168 10.43 -1.47 -3.63
CA CYS A 168 11.55 -0.65 -3.21
C CYS A 168 12.37 -0.25 -4.43
N THR A 169 12.44 1.05 -4.72
CA THR A 169 13.18 1.55 -5.87
C THR A 169 14.69 1.41 -5.67
N ALA A 170 15.46 1.60 -6.74
CA ALA A 170 16.92 1.63 -6.66
C ALA A 170 17.47 2.73 -5.74
N ASP A 171 16.70 3.79 -5.50
CA ASP A 171 17.06 4.92 -4.64
C ASP A 171 16.65 4.69 -3.17
N ASN A 172 16.24 3.47 -2.80
CA ASN A 172 15.77 3.11 -1.47
C ASN A 172 14.50 3.89 -1.07
N THR A 173 13.63 4.18 -2.04
CA THR A 173 12.34 4.84 -1.80
C THR A 173 11.20 3.87 -2.00
N CYS A 174 10.19 3.97 -1.14
CA CYS A 174 8.96 3.20 -1.26
C CYS A 174 8.10 3.76 -2.38
N ASP A 175 7.73 2.89 -3.31
CA ASP A 175 6.79 3.19 -4.39
C ASP A 175 5.69 2.14 -4.42
N TYR A 176 4.45 2.54 -4.69
CA TYR A 176 3.33 1.61 -4.77
C TYR A 176 2.93 1.42 -6.22
N GLN A 177 3.18 0.23 -6.74
CA GLN A 177 2.80 -0.11 -8.11
C GLN A 177 1.40 -0.68 -8.09
N CYS A 178 0.45 0.10 -8.61
CA CYS A 178 -0.87 -0.43 -8.93
C CYS A 178 -0.70 -1.54 -9.98
N GLU A 179 -1.34 -2.69 -9.77
CA GLU A 179 -1.51 -3.67 -10.83
C GLU A 179 -2.27 -3.00 -11.97
N THR A 180 -1.65 -2.91 -13.14
CA THR A 180 -2.21 -2.16 -14.27
C THR A 180 -3.43 -2.86 -14.86
N GLU A 181 -3.54 -4.17 -14.69
CA GLU A 181 -4.69 -4.97 -15.10
C GLU A 181 -4.91 -6.11 -14.10
N THR A 182 -6.13 -6.20 -13.57
CA THR A 182 -6.53 -7.33 -12.71
C THR A 182 -6.73 -8.58 -13.57
N ALA A 183 -6.60 -9.77 -12.97
CA ALA A 183 -6.91 -11.03 -13.69
C ALA A 183 -8.34 -11.02 -14.29
N CYS A 184 -9.27 -10.35 -13.60
CA CYS A 184 -10.60 -10.08 -14.14
C CYS A 184 -10.58 -9.25 -15.43
N ALA A 185 -9.84 -8.14 -15.46
CA ALA A 185 -9.74 -7.27 -16.63
C ALA A 185 -9.04 -7.95 -17.81
N VAL A 186 -7.99 -8.73 -17.54
CA VAL A 186 -7.28 -9.53 -18.56
C VAL A 186 -8.21 -10.55 -19.22
N ALA A 187 -9.15 -11.12 -18.45
CA ALA A 187 -10.17 -12.02 -18.95
C ALA A 187 -11.37 -11.31 -19.63
N GLY A 188 -11.26 -10.00 -19.90
CA GLY A 188 -12.33 -9.19 -20.48
C GLY A 188 -13.46 -8.83 -19.50
N GLY A 189 -13.31 -9.16 -18.22
CA GLY A 189 -14.27 -8.87 -17.17
C GLY A 189 -14.17 -7.47 -16.59
N SER A 190 -15.14 -7.15 -15.73
CA SER A 190 -15.19 -5.90 -14.96
C SER A 190 -15.40 -6.20 -13.48
N CYS A 191 -14.62 -5.53 -12.63
CA CYS A 191 -14.77 -5.64 -11.18
C CYS A 191 -15.97 -4.82 -10.70
N VAL A 192 -16.98 -5.49 -10.18
CA VAL A 192 -18.25 -4.89 -9.74
C VAL A 192 -18.49 -5.16 -8.25
N PRO A 193 -19.22 -4.30 -7.52
CA PRO A 193 -19.53 -4.55 -6.11
C PRO A 193 -20.38 -5.81 -5.93
N VAL A 194 -20.21 -6.49 -4.78
CA VAL A 194 -21.02 -7.67 -4.42
C VAL A 194 -22.41 -7.25 -3.96
N VAL A 195 -23.24 -6.85 -4.92
CA VAL A 195 -24.66 -6.55 -4.71
C VAL A 195 -25.52 -7.32 -5.73
N PRO A 196 -26.76 -7.72 -5.37
CA PRO A 196 -27.64 -8.43 -6.28
C PRO A 196 -27.80 -7.69 -7.61
N GLY A 197 -27.54 -8.39 -8.72
CA GLY A 197 -27.67 -7.83 -10.07
C GLY A 197 -26.54 -6.89 -10.49
N ALA A 198 -25.41 -6.81 -9.78
CA ALA A 198 -24.26 -6.00 -10.21
C ALA A 198 -23.64 -6.50 -11.51
N CYS A 199 -23.67 -7.82 -11.74
CA CYS A 199 -23.16 -8.45 -12.95
C CYS A 199 -24.30 -8.65 -13.96
N GLN A 200 -24.77 -7.54 -14.58
CA GLN A 200 -25.84 -7.62 -15.57
C GLN A 200 -25.31 -8.10 -16.92
N GLY A 201 -25.83 -9.23 -17.42
CA GLY A 201 -25.44 -9.78 -18.72
C GLY A 201 -24.05 -10.41 -18.74
N GLY A 202 -23.47 -10.67 -17.57
CA GLY A 202 -22.20 -11.35 -17.39
C GLY A 202 -22.32 -12.51 -16.42
N ILE A 203 -21.18 -13.11 -16.11
CA ILE A 203 -21.08 -14.28 -15.25
C ILE A 203 -20.11 -13.96 -14.12
N ILE A 204 -20.40 -14.45 -12.91
CA ILE A 204 -19.53 -14.22 -11.77
C ILE A 204 -18.31 -15.13 -11.92
N GLY A 205 -17.14 -14.56 -12.16
CA GLY A 205 -15.88 -15.29 -12.21
C GLY A 205 -15.48 -15.81 -10.82
N ASP A 206 -14.79 -16.94 -10.77
CA ASP A 206 -14.17 -17.44 -9.54
C ASP A 206 -13.16 -16.41 -9.02
N GLY A 207 -13.33 -15.96 -7.77
CA GLY A 207 -12.44 -14.96 -7.16
C GLY A 207 -10.99 -15.43 -6.98
N ALA A 208 -10.73 -16.75 -7.00
CA ALA A 208 -9.37 -17.29 -6.94
C ALA A 208 -8.65 -17.21 -8.30
N GLU A 209 -9.39 -17.27 -9.41
CA GLU A 209 -8.86 -17.23 -10.78
C GLU A 209 -8.90 -15.82 -11.36
N TYR A 210 -10.04 -15.13 -11.18
CA TYR A 210 -10.34 -13.81 -11.73
C TYR A 210 -10.36 -12.76 -10.62
N SER A 211 -9.25 -12.64 -9.89
CA SER A 211 -9.12 -11.67 -8.80
C SER A 211 -9.33 -10.24 -9.28
N CYS A 212 -10.06 -9.46 -8.47
CA CYS A 212 -10.23 -8.02 -8.60
C CYS A 212 -9.23 -7.22 -7.75
N GLY A 213 -8.12 -7.86 -7.34
CA GLY A 213 -7.03 -7.20 -6.63
C GLY A 213 -7.24 -7.04 -5.12
N GLY A 214 -8.03 -7.91 -4.50
CA GLY A 214 -8.10 -7.98 -3.03
C GLY A 214 -8.93 -6.89 -2.34
N LEU A 215 -9.64 -6.05 -3.10
CA LEU A 215 -10.68 -5.21 -2.51
C LEU A 215 -11.80 -6.12 -1.95
N LEU A 216 -12.09 -5.99 -0.65
CA LEU A 216 -13.23 -6.70 -0.06
C LEU A 216 -14.53 -6.13 -0.63
N GLY A 217 -15.47 -7.02 -0.99
CA GLY A 217 -16.79 -6.63 -1.47
C GLY A 217 -16.87 -6.30 -2.96
N VAL A 218 -15.89 -6.72 -3.77
CA VAL A 218 -16.01 -6.77 -5.24
C VAL A 218 -15.94 -8.21 -5.74
N MET A 219 -16.53 -8.45 -6.91
CA MET A 219 -16.44 -9.70 -7.65
C MET A 219 -16.10 -9.41 -9.11
N CYS A 220 -15.52 -10.39 -9.81
CA CYS A 220 -15.33 -10.27 -11.25
C CYS A 220 -16.62 -10.61 -11.99
N CYS A 221 -17.09 -9.68 -12.81
CA CYS A 221 -18.16 -9.93 -13.78
C CYS A 221 -17.52 -10.14 -15.16
N LEU A 222 -17.44 -11.39 -15.58
CA LEU A 222 -16.96 -11.77 -16.90
C LEU A 222 -18.08 -11.61 -17.95
N PRO A 223 -17.75 -11.36 -19.22
CA PRO A 223 -18.75 -11.37 -20.28
C PRO A 223 -19.43 -12.74 -20.35
N SER A 224 -20.72 -12.74 -20.65
CA SER A 224 -21.47 -13.98 -20.76
C SER A 224 -21.15 -14.69 -22.08
N PRO A 225 -20.81 -15.99 -22.05
CA PRO A 225 -20.46 -16.72 -23.26
C PRO A 225 -21.64 -16.74 -24.24
N LYS A 226 -21.39 -16.31 -25.47
CA LYS A 226 -22.41 -16.30 -26.53
C LYS A 226 -22.38 -17.61 -27.31
N ALA A 227 -23.56 -18.05 -27.74
CA ALA A 227 -23.67 -19.24 -28.58
C ALA A 227 -22.87 -19.06 -29.87
N PRO A 228 -22.05 -20.06 -30.28
CA PRO A 228 -21.38 -20.05 -31.56
C PRO A 228 -22.34 -19.84 -32.73
N GLU A 229 -21.89 -19.10 -33.73
CA GLU A 229 -22.65 -18.85 -34.96
C GLU A 229 -22.12 -19.71 -36.10
N CYS A 230 -23.02 -20.37 -36.82
CA CYS A 230 -22.67 -21.01 -38.08
C CYS A 230 -22.46 -19.92 -39.15
N LYS A 231 -21.25 -19.82 -39.73
CA LYS A 231 -20.95 -18.89 -40.83
C LYS A 231 -20.45 -19.65 -42.05
N ASN A 232 -20.50 -18.97 -43.21
CA ASN A 232 -20.04 -19.49 -44.50
C ASN A 232 -20.73 -20.79 -44.96
N ALA A 233 -22.03 -20.91 -44.67
CA ALA A 233 -22.87 -22.04 -45.09
C ALA A 233 -22.70 -22.40 -46.57
N PHE A 234 -22.61 -23.70 -46.85
CA PHE A 234 -22.45 -24.30 -48.18
C PHE A 234 -21.14 -23.94 -48.89
N THR A 235 -20.09 -23.62 -48.14
CA THR A 235 -18.74 -23.36 -48.66
C THR A 235 -17.72 -24.27 -48.01
N SER A 236 -16.49 -24.32 -48.54
CA SER A 236 -15.38 -25.05 -47.90
C SER A 236 -14.90 -24.41 -46.59
N GLN A 237 -15.42 -23.23 -46.23
CA GLN A 237 -15.11 -22.52 -44.98
C GLN A 237 -16.31 -22.53 -44.02
N GLU A 238 -17.31 -23.38 -44.26
CA GLU A 238 -18.43 -23.55 -43.34
C GLU A 238 -17.94 -24.05 -41.97
N GLY A 239 -18.39 -23.41 -40.91
CA GLY A 239 -17.99 -23.75 -39.55
C GLY A 239 -18.66 -22.92 -38.47
N TRP A 240 -18.32 -23.26 -37.24
CA TRP A 240 -18.74 -22.54 -36.05
C TRP A 240 -17.73 -21.44 -35.72
N TYR A 241 -18.25 -20.25 -35.46
CA TYR A 241 -17.44 -19.07 -35.15
C TYR A 241 -17.86 -18.47 -33.81
N ASP A 242 -16.88 -17.92 -33.11
CA ASP A 242 -17.13 -17.04 -31.98
C ASP A 242 -17.85 -15.78 -32.50
N PRO A 243 -19.03 -15.42 -31.96
CA PRO A 243 -19.81 -14.29 -32.45
C PRO A 243 -19.20 -12.92 -32.07
N GLU A 244 -18.31 -12.86 -31.08
CA GLU A 244 -17.69 -11.64 -30.59
C GLU A 244 -16.35 -11.36 -31.26
N SER A 245 -15.44 -12.34 -31.27
CA SER A 245 -14.14 -12.17 -31.94
C SER A 245 -14.21 -12.41 -33.45
N GLY A 246 -15.19 -13.21 -33.90
CA GLY A 246 -15.26 -13.67 -35.28
C GLY A 246 -14.28 -14.80 -35.61
N ASP A 247 -13.61 -15.37 -34.61
CA ASP A 247 -12.65 -16.47 -34.80
C ASP A 247 -13.35 -17.77 -35.17
N LEU A 248 -12.71 -18.57 -36.02
CA LEU A 248 -13.16 -19.91 -36.37
C LEU A 248 -12.88 -20.86 -35.20
N LEU A 249 -13.93 -21.42 -34.61
CA LEU A 249 -13.81 -22.48 -33.59
C LEU A 249 -13.47 -23.81 -34.27
N CYS A 250 -14.25 -24.18 -35.30
CA CYS A 250 -13.96 -25.35 -36.12
C CYS A 250 -14.76 -25.37 -37.42
N LEU A 251 -14.23 -26.08 -38.42
CA LEU A 251 -14.97 -26.39 -39.65
C LEU A 251 -16.00 -27.49 -39.39
N ALA A 252 -17.23 -27.28 -39.85
CA ALA A 252 -18.35 -28.20 -39.70
C ALA A 252 -19.46 -27.86 -40.71
N ASN A 253 -20.25 -28.85 -41.13
CA ASN A 253 -21.46 -28.62 -41.92
C ASN A 253 -22.62 -28.22 -40.99
N CYS A 254 -22.56 -26.99 -40.45
CA CYS A 254 -23.46 -26.48 -39.42
C CYS A 254 -24.76 -25.85 -39.96
N ALA A 255 -24.91 -25.71 -41.27
CA ALA A 255 -26.05 -25.03 -41.87
C ALA A 255 -27.38 -25.74 -41.52
N GLY A 256 -28.22 -25.05 -40.76
CA GLY A 256 -29.52 -25.54 -40.30
C GLY A 256 -29.50 -26.25 -38.95
N SER A 257 -28.32 -26.44 -38.34
CA SER A 257 -28.16 -27.04 -37.02
C SER A 257 -28.45 -26.03 -35.92
N ALA A 258 -29.16 -26.46 -34.87
CA ALA A 258 -29.39 -25.65 -33.68
C ALA A 258 -28.26 -25.81 -32.68
N VAL A 259 -27.83 -24.71 -32.08
CA VAL A 259 -26.87 -24.70 -30.96
C VAL A 259 -27.63 -24.70 -29.65
N ARG A 260 -27.19 -25.53 -28.71
CA ARG A 260 -27.69 -25.53 -27.33
C ARG A 260 -26.55 -25.65 -26.33
N CYS A 261 -26.78 -25.16 -25.12
CA CYS A 261 -25.92 -25.49 -24.00
C CYS A 261 -26.22 -26.90 -23.51
N GLY A 262 -25.18 -27.72 -23.36
CA GLY A 262 -25.29 -29.09 -22.86
C GLY A 262 -24.43 -29.30 -21.62
N ASN A 263 -24.83 -30.25 -20.78
CA ASN A 263 -24.15 -30.63 -19.54
C ASN A 263 -23.85 -29.46 -18.58
N ALA A 264 -24.79 -28.50 -18.51
CA ALA A 264 -24.78 -27.39 -17.56
C ALA A 264 -24.42 -27.84 -16.13
N GLY A 265 -23.49 -27.13 -15.49
CA GLY A 265 -23.00 -27.38 -14.14
C GLY A 265 -21.97 -28.52 -14.02
N THR A 266 -21.38 -28.98 -15.13
CA THR A 266 -20.38 -30.05 -15.12
C THR A 266 -19.08 -29.62 -15.79
N ARG A 267 -17.99 -30.38 -15.57
CA ARG A 267 -16.73 -30.20 -16.32
C ARG A 267 -16.86 -30.39 -17.85
N SER A 268 -18.00 -30.92 -18.28
CA SER A 268 -18.35 -31.16 -19.67
C SER A 268 -19.37 -30.14 -20.17
N GLU A 269 -19.52 -29.01 -19.50
CA GLU A 269 -20.38 -27.94 -19.98
C GLU A 269 -19.83 -27.34 -21.29
N GLY A 270 -20.71 -27.06 -22.24
CA GLY A 270 -20.32 -26.47 -23.52
C GLY A 270 -21.46 -26.34 -24.51
N TRP A 271 -21.13 -25.82 -25.69
CA TRP A 271 -22.03 -25.67 -26.80
C TRP A 271 -22.10 -26.95 -27.63
N TYR A 272 -23.32 -27.44 -27.85
CA TYR A 272 -23.60 -28.68 -28.58
C TYR A 272 -24.61 -28.47 -29.70
N THR A 273 -24.58 -29.39 -30.66
CA THR A 273 -25.60 -29.58 -31.70
C THR A 273 -26.35 -30.89 -31.47
N ASP A 274 -27.59 -30.99 -31.95
CA ASP A 274 -28.42 -32.20 -31.82
C ASP A 274 -28.23 -33.22 -32.94
N ASP A 275 -27.70 -32.79 -34.08
CA ASP A 275 -27.55 -33.55 -35.32
C ASP A 275 -26.10 -34.02 -35.57
N GLY A 276 -25.19 -33.77 -34.63
CA GLY A 276 -23.78 -34.12 -34.78
C GLY A 276 -23.01 -33.17 -35.71
N ALA A 277 -23.53 -31.97 -35.95
CA ALA A 277 -22.88 -30.93 -36.73
C ALA A 277 -21.83 -30.12 -35.92
N GLY A 278 -21.33 -30.64 -34.81
CA GLY A 278 -20.23 -30.05 -34.04
C GLY A 278 -18.86 -30.35 -34.66
N CYS A 279 -17.82 -30.02 -33.92
CA CYS A 279 -16.44 -30.16 -34.39
C CYS A 279 -16.07 -31.64 -34.58
N GLY A 280 -15.45 -31.96 -35.72
CA GLY A 280 -15.08 -33.33 -36.07
C GLY A 280 -16.28 -34.26 -36.35
N GLY A 281 -17.48 -33.72 -36.58
CA GLY A 281 -18.69 -34.49 -36.83
C GLY A 281 -19.32 -35.10 -35.57
N GLY A 282 -18.96 -34.60 -34.39
CA GLY A 282 -19.60 -34.94 -33.10
C GLY A 282 -20.64 -33.90 -32.69
N ALA A 283 -21.25 -34.05 -31.51
CA ALA A 283 -22.21 -33.07 -31.00
C ALA A 283 -21.54 -31.80 -30.45
N LEU A 284 -20.33 -31.90 -29.88
CA LEU A 284 -19.64 -30.78 -29.22
C LEU A 284 -19.09 -29.77 -30.23
N ILE A 285 -19.38 -28.49 -30.00
CA ILE A 285 -18.77 -27.35 -30.70
C ILE A 285 -17.57 -26.84 -29.88
N ALA A 286 -17.81 -26.39 -28.65
CA ALA A 286 -16.78 -25.86 -27.77
C ALA A 286 -17.13 -26.13 -26.31
N TRP A 287 -16.12 -26.39 -25.48
CA TRP A 287 -16.28 -26.39 -24.03
C TRP A 287 -16.41 -24.94 -23.55
N ASP A 288 -17.44 -24.66 -22.76
CA ASP A 288 -17.78 -23.29 -22.34
C ASP A 288 -18.78 -23.32 -21.18
N ASN A 289 -18.85 -22.26 -20.37
CA ASN A 289 -19.80 -22.13 -19.27
C ASN A 289 -21.17 -21.58 -19.75
N CYS A 290 -21.72 -22.18 -20.80
CA CYS A 290 -22.88 -21.69 -21.53
C CYS A 290 -24.20 -21.61 -20.73
N ALA A 291 -24.33 -22.28 -19.59
CA ALA A 291 -25.56 -22.26 -18.80
C ALA A 291 -25.79 -20.88 -18.18
N SER A 292 -24.68 -20.23 -17.83
CA SER A 292 -24.66 -18.90 -17.23
C SER A 292 -25.16 -17.81 -18.18
N SER A 293 -25.12 -18.02 -19.50
CA SER A 293 -25.67 -17.09 -20.50
C SER A 293 -27.17 -17.24 -20.75
N MET A 294 -27.77 -18.30 -20.24
CA MET A 294 -29.21 -18.56 -20.39
C MET A 294 -30.06 -17.99 -19.26
N GLY A 295 -29.45 -17.40 -18.22
CA GLY A 295 -30.18 -16.89 -17.05
C GLY A 295 -30.92 -17.97 -16.27
N LEU A 296 -30.45 -19.22 -16.35
CA LEU A 296 -30.97 -20.39 -15.66
C LEU A 296 -30.32 -20.59 -14.28
#